data_AF-A0A945GY19-F1
#
_entry.id   AF-A0A945GY19-F1
#
_cell.length_a   1.000
_cell.length_b   1.000
_cell.length_c   1.000
_cell.angle_alpha   90.00
_cell.angle_beta   90.00
_cell.angle_gamma   90.00
#
_symmetry.space_group_name_H-M   'P 1'
#
loop_
_entity.id
_entity.type
_entity.pdbx_description
1 polymer ?
#
loop_
_entity_poly.entity_id
_entity_poly.type
_entity_poly.pdbx_seq_one_letter_code
_entity_poly.pdbx_strand_id
1 'polypeptide(L)'
;MYTVATLAVLVTMALALLRAVLGPTVFDRILAVNTIATKTTILIALLGFLTGRPDFLDIALVYALINFIGSVAILKFFKYRDFSHDGWLEPDAPHPHRMPNWMPPEVIEILDNHPEPEKQKGAGE
;
A
#
# COMPACT_ATOMS: atom_id res chain seq x y z
N MET A 1 15.35 35.42 -16.11
CA MET A 1 14.17 34.99 -15.32
C MET A 1 14.18 33.47 -15.12
N TYR A 2 14.19 32.65 -16.17
CA TYR A 2 14.21 31.18 -16.06
C TYR A 2 15.44 30.62 -15.34
N THR A 3 16.61 31.24 -15.49
CA THR A 3 17.84 30.89 -14.75
C THR A 3 17.68 30.96 -13.23
N VAL A 4 17.00 31.98 -12.73
CA VAL A 4 16.72 32.17 -11.30
C VAL A 4 15.76 31.09 -10.80
N ALA A 5 14.73 30.76 -11.59
CA ALA A 5 13.81 29.67 -11.28
C ALA A 5 14.53 28.31 -11.22
N THR A 6 15.42 28.03 -12.17
CA THR A 6 16.23 26.80 -12.17
C THR A 6 17.13 26.69 -10.94
N LEU A 7 17.81 27.77 -10.56
CA LEU A 7 18.61 27.82 -9.34
C LEU A 7 17.78 27.60 -8.08
N ALA A 8 16.62 28.25 -7.98
CA ALA A 8 15.70 28.06 -6.86
C ALA A 8 15.21 26.61 -6.77
N VAL A 9 14.85 25.99 -7.90
CA VAL A 9 14.45 24.59 -7.95
C VAL A 9 15.59 23.67 -7.50
N LEU A 10 16.83 23.89 -7.96
CA LEU A 10 17.99 23.10 -7.52
C LEU A 10 18.21 23.18 -6.01
N VAL A 11 18.10 24.38 -5.41
CA VAL A 11 18.21 24.55 -3.96
C VAL A 11 17.10 23.79 -3.23
N THR A 12 15.85 23.91 -3.68
CA THR A 12 14.73 23.19 -3.06
C THR A 12 14.87 21.67 -3.22
N MET A 13 15.48 21.20 -4.30
CA MET A 13 15.70 19.80 -4.59
C MET A 13 16.79 19.22 -3.69
N ALA A 14 17.88 19.96 -3.45
CA ALA A 14 18.89 19.62 -2.45
C ALA A 14 18.29 19.50 -1.04
N LEU A 15 17.45 20.46 -0.63
CA LEU A 15 16.74 20.41 0.66
C LEU A 15 15.78 19.23 0.78
N ALA A 16 15.08 18.87 -0.31
CA ALA A 16 14.20 17.70 -0.32
C ALA A 16 14.97 16.38 -0.25
N LEU A 17 16.13 16.29 -0.91
CA LEU A 17 17.01 15.12 -0.81
C LEU A 17 17.55 14.94 0.62
N LEU A 18 17.96 16.04 1.27
CA LEU A 18 18.33 16.01 2.68
C LEU A 18 17.19 15.48 3.55
N ARG A 19 15.96 16.00 3.38
CA ARG A 19 14.78 15.49 4.09
C ARG A 19 14.48 14.02 3.79
N ALA A 20 14.67 13.57 2.55
CA ALA A 20 14.45 12.17 2.16
C ALA A 20 15.37 11.21 2.90
N VAL A 21 16.65 11.59 3.06
CA VAL A 21 17.66 10.78 3.75
C VAL A 21 17.45 10.80 5.27
N LEU A 22 17.05 11.95 5.82
CA LEU A 22 16.81 12.13 7.27
C LEU A 22 15.45 11.60 7.75
N GLY A 23 14.57 11.15 6.85
CA GLY A 23 13.22 10.69 7.18
C GLY A 23 13.19 9.36 7.97
N PRO A 24 12.72 9.35 9.24
CA PRO A 24 12.68 8.15 10.06
C PRO A 24 11.52 7.23 9.71
N THR A 25 10.43 7.75 9.15
CA THR A 25 9.22 6.97 8.82
C THR A 25 9.18 6.53 7.35
N VAL A 26 8.51 5.41 7.07
CA VAL A 26 8.28 4.94 5.69
C VAL A 26 7.44 5.94 4.89
N PHE A 27 6.45 6.57 5.54
CA PHE A 27 5.62 7.61 4.93
C PHE A 27 6.42 8.86 4.56
N ASP A 28 7.35 9.32 5.41
CA ASP A 28 8.23 10.46 5.08
C ASP A 28 9.07 10.17 3.83
N ARG A 29 9.53 8.93 3.67
CA ARG A 29 10.31 8.52 2.49
C ARG A 29 9.47 8.52 1.22
N ILE A 30 8.25 7.98 1.27
CA ILE A 30 7.31 7.99 0.13
C ILE A 30 6.96 9.44 -0.26
N LEU A 31 6.67 10.29 0.72
CA LEU A 31 6.38 11.71 0.49
C LEU A 31 7.57 12.46 -0.09
N ALA A 32 8.78 12.17 0.41
CA ALA A 32 10.00 12.79 -0.08
C ALA A 32 10.31 12.39 -1.53
N VAL A 33 10.13 11.12 -1.90
CA VAL A 33 10.28 10.64 -3.28
C VAL A 33 9.34 11.36 -4.24
N ASN A 34 8.06 11.51 -3.88
CA ASN A 34 7.09 12.23 -4.71
C ASN A 34 7.46 13.73 -4.86
N THR A 35 7.95 14.34 -3.78
CA THR A 35 8.40 15.74 -3.81
C THR A 35 9.63 15.93 -4.70
N ILE A 36 10.58 14.98 -4.67
CA ILE A 36 11.77 15.01 -5.54
C ILE A 36 11.36 14.84 -7.01
N ALA A 37 10.51 13.85 -7.31
CA ALA A 37 10.05 13.59 -8.67
C ALA A 37 9.36 14.81 -9.29
N THR A 38 8.49 15.49 -8.52
CA THR A 38 7.83 16.72 -8.98
C THR A 38 8.84 17.84 -9.29
N LYS A 39 9.87 18.02 -8.46
CA LYS A 39 10.94 19.01 -8.71
C LYS A 39 11.76 18.66 -9.94
N THR A 40 12.05 17.38 -10.15
CA THR A 40 12.74 16.89 -11.36
C THR A 40 11.93 17.20 -12.62
N THR A 41 10.62 16.95 -12.63
CA THR A 41 9.73 17.31 -13.75
C THR A 41 9.79 18.80 -14.08
N ILE A 42 9.67 19.67 -13.08
CA ILE A 42 9.75 21.13 -13.26
C ILE A 42 11.13 21.55 -13.76
N LEU A 43 12.20 20.91 -13.27
CA LEU A 43 13.56 21.18 -13.70
C LEU A 43 13.76 20.86 -15.19
N ILE A 44 13.27 19.71 -15.66
CA ILE A 44 13.33 19.32 -17.07
C ILE A 44 12.58 20.33 -17.94
N ALA A 45 11.37 20.75 -17.51
CA ALA A 45 10.59 21.76 -18.22
C ALA A 45 11.34 23.11 -18.31
N LEU A 46 11.91 23.58 -17.20
CA LEU A 46 12.72 24.81 -17.15
C LEU A 46 13.96 24.74 -18.04
N LEU A 47 14.62 23.58 -18.10
CA LEU A 47 15.75 23.35 -19.00
C LEU A 47 15.35 23.45 -20.47
N GLY A 48 14.14 23.01 -20.84
CA GLY A 48 13.57 23.22 -22.17
C GLY A 48 13.41 24.68 -22.53
N PHE A 49 12.87 25.49 -21.62
CA PHE A 49 12.76 26.94 -21.81
C PHE A 49 14.11 27.64 -21.87
N LEU A 50 15.11 27.18 -21.11
CA LEU A 50 16.47 27.74 -21.11
C LEU A 50 17.24 27.44 -22.40
N THR A 51 17.07 26.23 -22.94
CA THR A 51 17.75 25.79 -24.17
C THR A 51 17.04 26.25 -25.44
N GLY A 52 15.83 26.82 -25.32
CA GLY A 52 15.01 27.24 -26.45
C GLY A 52 14.51 26.08 -27.30
N ARG A 53 14.63 24.84 -26.82
CA ARG A 53 14.20 23.63 -27.53
C ARG A 53 12.96 23.05 -26.84
N PRO A 54 11.79 23.05 -27.49
CA PRO A 54 10.56 22.53 -26.89
C PRO A 54 10.59 21.01 -26.69
N ASP A 55 11.53 20.29 -27.30
CA ASP A 55 11.67 18.82 -27.19
C ASP A 55 11.80 18.34 -25.73
N PHE A 56 12.37 19.16 -24.86
CA PHE A 56 12.49 18.85 -23.42
C PHE A 56 11.14 18.89 -22.69
N LEU A 57 10.12 19.61 -23.20
CA LEU A 57 8.79 19.59 -22.62
C LEU A 57 8.13 18.22 -22.79
N ASP A 58 8.38 17.52 -23.89
CA ASP A 58 7.85 16.18 -24.09
C ASP A 58 8.44 15.21 -23.05
N ILE A 59 9.76 15.28 -22.82
CA ILE A 59 10.43 14.52 -21.76
C ILE A 59 9.86 14.87 -20.37
N ALA A 60 9.59 16.16 -20.11
CA ALA A 60 8.98 16.58 -18.84
C ALA A 60 7.56 16.01 -18.65
N LEU A 61 6.74 16.00 -19.70
CA LEU A 61 5.39 15.44 -19.67
C LEU A 61 5.40 13.93 -19.43
N VAL A 62 6.32 13.20 -20.09
CA VAL A 62 6.51 11.77 -19.85
C VAL A 62 6.94 11.51 -18.40
N TYR A 63 7.87 12.30 -17.88
CA TYR A 63 8.30 12.20 -16.47
C TYR A 63 7.14 12.47 -15.49
N ALA A 64 6.32 13.47 -15.78
CA ALA A 64 5.13 13.78 -14.98
C ALA A 64 4.16 12.59 -14.94
N LEU A 65 3.91 11.98 -16.10
CA LEU A 65 3.01 10.84 -16.23
C LEU A 65 3.56 9.61 -15.49
N ILE A 66 4.86 9.32 -15.63
CA ILE A 66 5.52 8.22 -14.92
C ILE A 66 5.41 8.43 -13.40
N ASN A 67 5.67 9.65 -12.90
CA ASN A 67 5.56 9.95 -11.47
C ASN A 67 4.12 9.76 -10.94
N PHE A 68 3.14 10.19 -11.72
CA PHE A 68 1.72 10.03 -11.38
C PHE A 68 1.33 8.56 -11.32
N ILE A 69 1.65 7.78 -12.37
CA ILE A 69 1.37 6.34 -12.44
C ILE A 69 2.09 5.61 -11.31
N GLY A 70 3.35 5.93 -11.03
CA GLY A 70 4.11 5.34 -9.93
C GLY A 70 3.47 5.57 -8.56
N SER A 71 3.00 6.79 -8.29
CA SER A 71 2.30 7.11 -7.05
C SER A 71 0.98 6.35 -6.90
N VAL A 72 0.18 6.26 -7.98
CA VAL A 72 -1.06 5.46 -8.00
C VAL A 72 -0.78 3.97 -7.82
N ALA A 73 0.29 3.46 -8.43
CA ALA A 73 0.70 2.06 -8.29
C ALA A 73 1.08 1.72 -6.85
N ILE A 74 1.80 2.61 -6.16
CA ILE A 74 2.14 2.45 -4.74
C ILE A 74 0.87 2.43 -3.87
N LEU A 75 -0.04 3.40 -4.08
CA LEU A 75 -1.31 3.43 -3.35
C LEU A 75 -2.13 2.16 -3.57
N LYS A 76 -2.16 1.67 -4.82
CA LYS A 76 -2.82 0.42 -5.18
C LYS A 76 -2.14 -0.76 -4.47
N PHE A 77 -0.82 -0.85 -4.49
CA PHE A 77 -0.08 -1.91 -3.81
C PHE A 77 -0.40 -2.00 -2.32
N PHE A 78 -0.48 -0.86 -1.61
CA PHE A 78 -0.86 -0.87 -0.20
C PHE A 78 -2.31 -1.30 0.03
N LYS A 79 -3.26 -0.86 -0.81
CA LYS A 79 -4.66 -1.26 -0.71
C LYS A 79 -4.87 -2.77 -0.91
N TYR A 80 -4.16 -3.38 -1.85
CA TYR A 80 -4.33 -4.81 -2.18
C TYR A 80 -3.45 -5.74 -1.35
N ARG A 81 -2.55 -5.22 -0.50
CA ARG A 81 -1.79 -6.05 0.45
C ARG A 81 -2.58 -6.46 1.68
N ASP A 82 -3.75 -5.88 1.92
CA ASP A 82 -4.59 -6.14 3.08
C ASP A 82 -5.56 -7.33 2.88
N PHE A 83 -5.21 -8.28 2.01
CA PHE A 83 -5.97 -9.52 1.76
C PHE A 83 -5.28 -10.77 2.35
N SER A 84 -4.39 -10.59 3.33
CA SER A 84 -3.65 -11.71 3.94
C SER A 84 -4.05 -12.00 5.39
N HIS A 85 -5.08 -11.33 5.91
CA HIS A 85 -5.61 -11.55 7.27
C HIS A 85 -7.14 -11.44 7.39
N ASP A 86 -7.86 -11.53 6.29
CA ASP A 86 -9.16 -12.20 6.26
C ASP A 86 -8.92 -13.71 6.18
N GLY A 87 -8.18 -14.23 7.16
CA GLY A 87 -8.06 -15.67 7.33
C GLY A 87 -9.43 -16.17 7.70
N TRP A 88 -10.21 -16.62 6.71
CA TRP A 88 -11.34 -17.54 6.86
C TRP A 88 -12.10 -17.36 8.18
N LEU A 89 -12.41 -16.11 8.53
CA LEU A 89 -13.47 -15.79 9.47
C LEU A 89 -14.74 -15.96 8.66
N GLU A 90 -14.97 -17.20 8.22
CA GLU A 90 -16.33 -17.69 8.05
C GLU A 90 -16.99 -17.32 9.39
N PRO A 91 -17.96 -16.38 9.43
CA PRO A 91 -18.54 -15.89 10.68
C PRO A 91 -19.21 -17.01 11.51
N ASP A 92 -19.31 -18.20 10.92
CA ASP A 92 -19.97 -19.41 11.38
C ASP A 92 -19.11 -20.67 11.23
N ALA A 93 -17.80 -20.57 10.93
CA ALA A 93 -16.91 -21.74 10.92
C ALA A 93 -17.02 -22.43 12.30
N PRO A 94 -17.37 -23.73 12.35
CA PRO A 94 -17.55 -24.42 13.62
C PRO A 94 -16.26 -24.38 14.43
N HIS A 95 -16.20 -23.50 15.43
CA HIS A 95 -15.10 -23.49 16.38
C HIS A 95 -15.21 -24.75 17.23
N PRO A 96 -14.16 -25.59 17.33
CA PRO A 96 -14.23 -26.89 17.99
C PRO A 96 -14.64 -26.84 19.48
N HIS A 97 -14.69 -25.65 20.08
CA HIS A 97 -15.02 -25.42 21.48
C HIS A 97 -16.13 -24.39 21.72
N ARG A 98 -16.76 -23.86 20.65
CA ARG A 98 -17.83 -22.87 20.78
C ARG A 98 -19.04 -23.36 20.00
N MET A 99 -20.03 -23.88 20.71
CA MET A 99 -21.31 -24.26 20.10
C MET A 99 -21.94 -23.01 19.46
N PRO A 100 -22.40 -23.07 18.21
CA PRO A 100 -22.97 -21.91 17.53
C PRO A 100 -24.19 -21.36 18.27
N ASN A 101 -24.31 -20.03 18.39
CA ASN A 101 -25.40 -19.39 19.16
C ASN A 101 -26.79 -19.52 18.51
N TRP A 102 -26.86 -19.99 17.25
CA TRP A 102 -28.10 -20.31 16.56
C TRP A 102 -28.58 -21.74 16.82
N MET A 103 -27.75 -22.58 17.46
CA MET A 103 -28.08 -23.95 17.78
C MET A 103 -29.05 -23.96 18.99
N PRO A 104 -30.27 -24.48 18.85
CA PRO A 104 -31.18 -24.56 19.98
C PRO A 104 -30.62 -25.52 21.05
N PRO A 105 -30.90 -25.27 22.35
CA PRO A 105 -30.35 -26.07 23.46
C PRO A 105 -30.63 -27.58 23.32
N GLU A 106 -31.78 -27.92 22.73
CA GLU A 106 -32.21 -29.30 22.50
C GLU A 106 -31.26 -30.07 21.57
N VAL A 107 -30.67 -29.39 20.58
CA VAL A 107 -29.74 -30.03 19.63
C VAL A 107 -28.38 -30.29 20.28
N ILE A 108 -27.95 -29.43 21.20
CA ILE A 108 -26.72 -29.62 21.99
C ILE A 108 -26.85 -30.88 22.86
N GLU A 109 -27.99 -31.04 23.53
CA GLU A 109 -28.27 -32.20 24.38
C GLU A 109 -28.31 -33.51 23.58
N ILE A 110 -28.84 -33.49 22.35
CA ILE A 110 -28.84 -34.65 21.46
C ILE A 110 -27.41 -35.03 21.06
N LEU A 111 -26.55 -34.05 20.73
CA LEU A 111 -25.17 -34.31 20.33
C LEU A 111 -24.32 -34.82 21.50
N ASP A 112 -24.57 -34.36 22.72
CA ASP A 112 -23.89 -34.85 23.93
C ASP A 112 -24.33 -36.28 24.30
N ASN A 113 -25.61 -36.62 24.08
CA ASN A 113 -26.16 -37.95 24.34
C ASN A 113 -25.89 -38.97 23.22
N HIS A 114 -25.56 -38.50 22.01
CA HIS A 114 -25.24 -39.33 20.84
C HIS A 114 -23.88 -38.95 20.25
N PRO A 115 -22.77 -39.32 20.94
CA PRO A 115 -21.43 -39.02 20.45
C PRO A 115 -21.13 -39.74 19.13
N GLU A 116 -20.47 -39.01 18.22
CA GLU A 116 -19.95 -39.48 16.94
C GLU A 116 -19.39 -40.92 17.03
N PRO A 117 -19.80 -41.84 16.15
CA PRO A 117 -19.42 -43.25 16.22
C PRO A 117 -17.90 -43.47 16.09
N GLU A 118 -17.17 -42.53 15.50
CA GLU A 118 -15.71 -42.57 15.41
C GLU A 118 -15.01 -42.36 16.77
N LYS A 119 -15.58 -41.54 17.67
CA LYS A 119 -15.01 -41.31 19.01
C LYS A 119 -15.17 -42.51 19.94
N GLN A 120 -16.10 -43.40 19.64
CA GLN A 120 -16.32 -44.63 20.41
C GLN A 120 -15.28 -45.72 20.07
N LYS A 121 -14.68 -45.68 18.88
CA LYS A 121 -13.67 -46.67 18.46
C LYS A 121 -12.27 -46.43 19.02
N GLY A 122 -11.92 -45.20 19.41
CA GLY A 122 -10.58 -44.84 19.89
C GLY A 122 -10.36 -44.90 21.41
N ALA A 123 -11.40 -45.20 22.20
CA ALA A 123 -11.31 -45.22 23.67
C ALA A 123 -11.10 -46.62 24.26
N GLY A 124 -10.90 -47.64 23.41
CA GLY A 124 -10.81 -49.05 23.80
C GLY A 124 -9.57 -49.80 23.32
N GLU A 125 -8.54 -49.09 22.84
CA GLU A 125 -7.22 -49.68 22.52
C GLU A 125 -6.14 -49.18 23.49
#